data_AF-A0A5P2D5P6-F1
#
_entry.id   AF-A0A5P2D5P6-F1
#
_cell.length_a   1.000
_cell.length_b   1.000
_cell.length_c   1.000
_cell.angle_alpha   90.00
_cell.angle_beta   90.00
_cell.angle_gamma   90.00
#
_symmetry.space_group_name_H-M   'P 1'
#
loop_
_entity.id
_entity.type
_entity.pdbx_description
1 polymer ?
#
loop_
_entity_poly.entity_id
_entity_poly.type
_entity_poly.pdbx_seq_one_letter_code
_entity_poly.pdbx_strand_id
1 'polypeptide(L)'
;MSRPVVDPGRQMSAAETNAGRYGIVDRGEVERWGYRNPLEEQPGPDRPPAAAQPPAPTPAELAVWTDTCSGEARRALTGGAPVDTMALVLRLRKEAADSALADPRLRTAFAGWSACMGRAGYSYADPWQANDDADDRRARAGDRQRGEREDVAMALADLGCRAEHGVTDLWYALDSAYQSRLVEEHRGDLDRTRGHLAEVRKRTAEILAGS
;
A
#
# COMPACT_ATOMS: atom_id res chain seq x y z
N MET A 1 -27.30 10.64 1.43
CA MET A 1 -27.10 10.48 -0.03
C MET A 1 -26.16 9.30 -0.24
N SER A 2 -26.49 8.42 -1.19
CA SER A 2 -26.11 7.01 -1.23
C SER A 2 -24.60 6.72 -1.24
N ARG A 3 -24.20 5.66 -0.53
CA ARG A 3 -22.86 5.06 -0.56
C ARG A 3 -22.49 4.74 -2.02
N PRO A 4 -21.25 4.98 -2.47
CA PRO A 4 -20.82 4.44 -3.75
C PRO A 4 -20.88 2.92 -3.66
N VAL A 5 -21.68 2.31 -4.53
CA VAL A 5 -21.72 0.88 -4.72
C VAL A 5 -20.41 0.52 -5.42
N VAL A 6 -19.52 -0.18 -4.71
CA VAL A 6 -18.48 -0.97 -5.36
C VAL A 6 -19.23 -1.97 -6.24
N ASP A 7 -19.11 -1.84 -7.56
CA ASP A 7 -19.71 -2.80 -8.49
C ASP A 7 -18.98 -4.15 -8.32
N PRO A 8 -19.64 -5.18 -7.76
CA PRO A 8 -19.02 -6.47 -7.51
C PRO A 8 -18.66 -7.22 -8.81
N GLY A 9 -19.05 -6.70 -9.99
CA GLY A 9 -18.73 -7.25 -11.30
C GLY A 9 -17.50 -6.64 -11.99
N ARG A 10 -16.96 -5.51 -11.52
CA ARG A 10 -15.78 -4.88 -12.15
C ARG A 10 -14.49 -5.54 -11.64
N GLN A 11 -13.79 -6.25 -12.52
CA GLN A 11 -12.43 -6.69 -12.23
C GLN A 11 -11.50 -5.47 -12.20
N MET A 12 -11.02 -5.11 -11.01
CA MET A 12 -9.94 -4.15 -10.86
C MET A 12 -8.66 -4.74 -11.43
N SER A 13 -7.90 -3.94 -12.16
CA SER A 13 -6.55 -4.28 -12.59
C SER A 13 -5.63 -4.50 -11.38
N ALA A 14 -4.53 -5.22 -11.59
CA ALA A 14 -3.52 -5.41 -10.56
C ALA A 14 -2.88 -4.07 -10.09
N ALA A 15 -2.88 -3.05 -10.94
CA ALA A 15 -2.45 -1.70 -10.59
C ALA A 15 -3.47 -1.01 -9.66
N GLU A 16 -4.77 -1.12 -9.93
CA GLU A 16 -5.84 -0.60 -9.07
C GLU A 16 -5.89 -1.32 -7.72
N THR A 17 -5.68 -2.64 -7.69
CA THR A 17 -5.60 -3.43 -6.44
C THR A 17 -4.40 -3.03 -5.59
N ASN A 18 -3.37 -2.46 -6.21
CA ASN A 18 -2.16 -1.95 -5.56
C ASN A 18 -2.07 -0.42 -5.65
N ALA A 19 -3.19 0.31 -5.78
CA ALA A 19 -3.17 1.76 -5.94
C ALA A 19 -2.31 2.46 -4.87
N GLY A 20 -2.43 2.04 -3.60
CA GLY A 20 -1.59 2.55 -2.51
C GLY A 20 -0.08 2.32 -2.66
N ARG A 21 0.37 1.55 -3.66
CA ARG A 21 1.79 1.32 -4.00
C ARG A 21 2.28 2.18 -5.17
N TYR A 22 1.38 2.65 -6.03
CA TYR A 22 1.73 3.42 -7.24
C TYR A 22 1.17 4.85 -7.22
N GLY A 23 0.43 5.21 -6.17
CA GLY A 23 -0.22 6.50 -6.00
C GLY A 23 -1.63 6.52 -6.58
N ILE A 24 -2.11 7.71 -6.95
CA ILE A 24 -3.43 7.86 -7.56
C ILE A 24 -3.49 7.20 -8.94
N VAL A 25 -4.54 6.42 -9.19
CA VAL A 25 -4.75 5.70 -10.46
C VAL A 25 -6.19 5.74 -10.96
N ASP A 26 -7.17 5.89 -10.06
CA ASP A 26 -8.58 5.99 -10.43
C ASP A 26 -9.00 7.45 -10.61
N ARG A 27 -9.34 7.81 -11.86
CA ARG A 27 -9.77 9.17 -12.20
C ARG A 27 -11.04 9.59 -11.46
N GLY A 28 -12.01 8.70 -11.31
CA GLY A 28 -13.27 9.02 -10.65
C GLY A 28 -13.09 9.27 -9.15
N GLU A 29 -12.16 8.57 -8.50
CA GLU A 29 -11.76 8.89 -7.12
C GLU A 29 -11.03 10.22 -7.04
N VAL A 30 -10.08 10.49 -7.94
CA VAL A 30 -9.34 11.76 -7.97
C VAL A 30 -10.25 12.96 -8.21
N GLU A 31 -11.24 12.85 -9.10
CA GLU A 31 -12.22 13.92 -9.34
C GLU A 31 -13.06 14.25 -8.09
N ARG A 32 -13.26 13.30 -7.19
CA ARG A 32 -14.04 13.49 -5.96
C ARG A 32 -13.17 13.90 -4.77
N TRP A 33 -11.99 13.29 -4.65
CA TRP A 33 -11.21 13.29 -3.42
C TRP A 33 -9.81 13.87 -3.59
N GLY A 34 -9.33 14.10 -4.82
CA GLY A 34 -7.96 14.50 -5.06
C GLY A 34 -7.00 13.44 -4.54
N TYR A 35 -6.07 13.82 -3.65
CA TYR A 35 -5.17 12.89 -2.96
C TYR A 35 -5.75 12.31 -1.68
N ARG A 36 -6.94 12.77 -1.26
CA ARG A 36 -7.53 12.35 0.00
C ARG A 36 -8.03 10.91 -0.08
N ASN A 37 -7.81 10.18 1.01
CA ASN A 37 -8.29 8.82 1.14
C ASN A 37 -9.76 8.84 1.60
N PRO A 38 -10.72 8.33 0.80
CA PRO A 38 -12.14 8.31 1.18
C PRO A 38 -12.42 7.45 2.42
N LEU A 39 -11.50 6.57 2.83
CA LEU A 39 -11.62 5.82 4.09
C LEU A 39 -11.19 6.63 5.32
N GLU A 40 -10.38 7.68 5.13
CA GLU A 40 -9.96 8.60 6.20
C GLU A 40 -10.94 9.76 6.40
N GLU A 41 -11.66 10.13 5.34
CA GLU A 41 -12.69 11.17 5.39
C GLU A 41 -14.06 10.72 5.90
N GLN A 42 -14.31 9.40 5.97
CA GLN A 42 -15.52 8.91 6.61
C GLN A 42 -15.46 9.22 8.11
N PRO A 43 -16.53 9.75 8.73
CA PRO A 43 -16.59 9.86 10.18
C PRO A 43 -16.51 8.45 10.76
N GLY A 44 -15.31 8.05 11.15
CA GLY A 44 -15.09 6.82 11.89
C GLY A 44 -15.76 6.93 13.25
N PRO A 45 -16.16 5.81 13.87
CA PRO A 45 -16.42 5.82 15.30
C PRO A 45 -15.16 6.40 15.98
N ASP A 46 -15.30 7.42 16.84
CA ASP A 46 -14.23 8.16 17.54
C ASP A 46 -12.88 7.44 17.47
N ARG A 47 -12.15 7.65 16.36
CA ARG A 47 -10.89 6.96 16.15
C ARG A 47 -9.93 7.71 17.05
N PRO A 48 -9.39 7.08 18.13
CA PRO A 48 -8.36 7.75 18.90
C PRO A 48 -7.27 8.22 17.94
N PRO A 49 -6.65 9.39 18.17
CA PRO A 49 -5.56 9.89 17.33
C PRO A 49 -4.61 8.73 17.08
N ALA A 50 -4.14 8.56 15.84
CA ALA A 50 -3.26 7.46 15.47
C ALA A 50 -2.17 7.35 16.54
N ALA A 51 -2.34 6.40 17.46
CA ALA A 51 -1.36 6.20 18.50
C ALA A 51 -0.08 5.89 17.75
N ALA A 52 1.02 6.53 18.14
CA ALA A 52 2.33 6.14 17.64
C ALA A 52 2.35 4.61 17.64
N GLN A 53 2.55 4.00 16.47
CA GLN A 53 2.55 2.56 16.36
C GLN A 53 3.50 2.07 17.46
N PRO A 54 3.00 1.27 18.42
CA PRO A 54 3.87 0.83 19.50
C PRO A 54 5.08 0.16 18.83
N PRO A 55 6.29 0.40 19.35
CA PRO A 55 7.47 -0.25 18.80
C PRO A 55 7.19 -1.74 18.68
N ALA A 56 7.68 -2.35 17.59
CA ALA A 56 7.52 -3.78 17.41
C ALA A 56 7.95 -4.49 18.71
N PRO A 57 7.11 -5.37 19.28
CA PRO A 57 7.40 -5.98 20.56
C PRO A 57 8.73 -6.72 20.47
N THR A 58 9.57 -6.51 21.47
CA THR A 58 10.84 -7.21 21.61
C THR A 58 10.62 -8.72 21.71
N PRO A 59 11.64 -9.56 21.43
CA PRO A 59 11.55 -11.00 21.65
C PRO A 59 11.11 -11.37 23.08
N ALA A 60 11.49 -10.57 24.09
CA ALA A 60 11.09 -10.75 25.48
C ALA A 60 9.60 -10.43 25.69
N GLU A 61 9.09 -9.34 25.10
CA GLU A 61 7.67 -9.01 25.17
C GLU A 61 6.82 -10.03 24.42
N LEU A 62 7.26 -10.52 23.25
CA LEU A 62 6.60 -11.62 22.54
C LEU A 62 6.59 -12.92 23.35
N ALA A 63 7.61 -13.15 24.18
CA ALA A 63 7.67 -14.30 25.09
C ALA A 63 6.67 -14.17 26.25
N VAL A 64 6.36 -12.97 26.74
CA VAL A 64 5.34 -12.77 27.79
C VAL A 64 3.95 -13.24 27.33
N TRP A 65 3.66 -13.19 26.02
CA TRP A 65 2.37 -13.64 25.49
C TRP A 65 2.24 -15.16 25.37
N THR A 66 3.33 -15.95 25.50
CA THR A 66 3.27 -17.40 25.25
C THR A 66 2.42 -18.15 26.26
N ASP A 67 2.25 -17.63 27.46
CA ASP A 67 1.47 -18.25 28.55
C ASP A 67 0.06 -17.66 28.70
N THR A 68 -0.37 -16.86 27.71
CA THR A 68 -1.74 -16.35 27.61
C THR A 68 -2.57 -17.22 26.69
N CYS A 69 -3.91 -17.15 26.77
CA CYS A 69 -4.81 -17.77 25.80
C CYS A 69 -4.42 -17.44 24.34
N SER A 70 -4.00 -16.20 24.07
CA SER A 70 -3.49 -15.78 22.76
C SER A 70 -2.21 -16.51 22.36
N GLY A 71 -1.31 -16.79 23.31
CA GLY A 71 -0.11 -17.59 23.10
C GLY A 71 -0.40 -19.06 22.84
N GLU A 72 -1.33 -19.64 23.60
CA GLU A 72 -1.80 -21.02 23.39
C GLU A 72 -2.47 -21.18 22.04
N ALA A 73 -3.40 -20.29 21.68
CA ALA A 73 -4.04 -20.26 20.38
C ALA A 73 -3.01 -20.13 19.26
N ARG A 74 -2.03 -19.24 19.40
CA ARG A 74 -0.94 -19.08 18.42
C ARG A 74 -0.12 -20.36 18.28
N ARG A 75 0.25 -21.02 19.38
CA ARG A 75 0.98 -22.31 19.34
C ARG A 75 0.16 -23.41 18.67
N ALA A 76 -1.12 -23.52 18.99
CA ALA A 76 -2.03 -24.49 18.37
C ALA A 76 -2.15 -24.28 16.85
N LEU A 77 -2.26 -23.02 16.42
CA LEU A 77 -2.34 -22.65 15.01
C LEU A 77 -1.04 -22.90 14.26
N THR A 78 0.11 -22.50 14.82
CA THR A 78 1.41 -22.55 14.13
C THR A 78 2.14 -23.87 14.33
N GLY A 79 1.68 -24.73 15.24
CA GLY A 79 2.39 -25.95 15.65
C GLY A 79 3.73 -25.65 16.31
N GLY A 80 3.85 -24.50 16.98
CA GLY A 80 5.06 -24.08 17.69
C GLY A 80 6.19 -23.51 16.81
N ALA A 81 6.03 -23.45 15.49
CA ALA A 81 7.01 -22.81 14.62
C ALA A 81 7.00 -21.27 14.82
N PRO A 82 8.17 -20.60 14.72
CA PRO A 82 8.23 -19.15 14.72
C PRO A 82 7.36 -18.57 13.59
N VAL A 83 6.52 -17.60 13.93
CA VAL A 83 5.52 -17.00 13.01
C VAL A 83 6.17 -16.02 12.02
N ASP A 84 7.50 -16.01 11.92
CA ASP A 84 8.23 -15.07 11.08
C ASP A 84 8.25 -15.45 9.59
N THR A 85 7.38 -16.37 9.19
CA THR A 85 7.20 -16.78 7.80
C THR A 85 6.83 -15.61 6.89
N MET A 86 6.25 -14.54 7.43
CA MET A 86 5.91 -13.31 6.72
C MET A 86 7.04 -12.28 6.62
N ALA A 87 8.05 -12.27 7.49
CA ALA A 87 9.13 -11.28 7.34
C ALA A 87 9.91 -11.47 6.05
N LEU A 88 10.14 -12.71 5.59
CA LEU A 88 10.76 -12.94 4.30
C LEU A 88 9.91 -12.29 3.18
N VAL A 89 8.62 -12.58 3.14
CA VAL A 89 7.70 -12.05 2.10
C VAL A 89 7.68 -10.52 2.12
N LEU A 90 7.58 -9.91 3.30
CA LEU A 90 7.56 -8.45 3.46
C LEU A 90 8.89 -7.82 3.05
N ARG A 91 10.01 -8.43 3.39
CA ARG A 91 11.35 -7.97 3.00
C ARG A 91 11.53 -8.01 1.49
N LEU A 92 11.21 -9.14 0.84
CA LEU A 92 11.32 -9.28 -0.62
C LEU A 92 10.36 -8.31 -1.34
N ARG A 93 9.15 -8.12 -0.80
CA ARG A 93 8.20 -7.13 -1.31
C ARG A 93 8.77 -5.71 -1.27
N LYS A 94 9.46 -5.33 -0.18
CA LYS A 94 10.12 -4.03 -0.04
C LYS A 94 11.30 -3.91 -1.00
N GLU A 95 12.15 -4.93 -1.08
CA GLU A 95 13.31 -4.95 -1.96
C GLU A 95 12.94 -4.78 -3.44
N ALA A 96 11.86 -5.44 -3.89
CA ALA A 96 11.33 -5.24 -5.22
C ALA A 96 10.87 -3.79 -5.46
N ALA A 97 10.18 -3.19 -4.48
CA ALA A 97 9.71 -1.81 -4.54
C ALA A 97 10.89 -0.84 -4.67
N ASP A 98 11.89 -0.99 -3.80
CA ASP A 98 13.08 -0.16 -3.76
C ASP A 98 13.87 -0.30 -5.09
N SER A 99 13.95 -1.52 -5.63
CA SER A 99 14.60 -1.80 -6.92
C SER A 99 13.86 -1.13 -8.08
N ALA A 100 12.52 -1.20 -8.12
CA ALA A 100 11.72 -0.53 -9.14
C ALA A 100 11.88 0.99 -9.08
N LEU A 101 11.85 1.57 -7.87
CA LEU A 101 12.07 3.00 -7.64
C LEU A 101 13.50 3.45 -8.01
N ALA A 102 14.49 2.57 -7.94
CA ALA A 102 15.86 2.85 -8.34
C ALA A 102 16.12 2.63 -9.84
N ASP A 103 15.22 1.96 -10.57
CA ASP A 103 15.43 1.62 -11.97
C ASP A 103 15.55 2.89 -12.84
N PRO A 104 16.59 3.00 -13.68
CA PRO A 104 16.85 4.19 -14.49
C PRO A 104 15.71 4.51 -15.48
N ARG A 105 14.95 3.51 -15.92
CA ARG A 105 13.78 3.70 -16.80
C ARG A 105 12.67 4.44 -16.07
N LEU A 106 12.38 4.04 -14.82
CA LEU A 106 11.38 4.74 -14.01
C LEU A 106 11.84 6.14 -13.63
N ARG A 107 13.12 6.32 -13.29
CA ARG A 107 13.69 7.65 -13.02
C ARG A 107 13.57 8.59 -14.21
N THR A 108 13.72 8.06 -15.43
CA THR A 108 13.50 8.83 -16.67
C THR A 108 12.03 9.22 -16.84
N ALA A 109 11.10 8.30 -16.58
CA ALA A 109 9.67 8.61 -16.62
C ALA A 109 9.27 9.66 -15.56
N PHE A 110 9.82 9.56 -14.35
CA PHE A 110 9.63 10.57 -13.29
C PHE A 110 10.20 11.94 -13.70
N ALA A 111 11.33 12.02 -14.39
CA ALA A 111 11.84 13.29 -14.89
C ALA A 111 10.91 13.94 -15.92
N GLY A 112 10.34 13.14 -16.84
CA GLY A 112 9.32 13.62 -17.78
C GLY A 112 8.06 14.11 -17.05
N TRP A 113 7.55 13.30 -16.14
CA TRP A 113 6.42 13.64 -15.28
C TRP A 113 6.66 14.92 -14.48
N SER A 114 7.84 15.09 -13.88
CA SER A 114 8.21 16.26 -13.10
C SER A 114 8.19 17.53 -13.96
N ALA A 115 8.71 17.45 -15.19
CA ALA A 115 8.63 18.55 -16.15
C ALA A 115 7.18 18.87 -16.56
N CYS A 116 6.33 17.85 -16.71
CA CYS A 116 4.89 18.04 -16.97
C CYS A 116 4.20 18.74 -15.80
N MET A 117 4.42 18.29 -14.57
CA MET A 117 3.91 18.92 -13.35
C MET A 117 4.38 20.37 -13.23
N GLY A 118 5.65 20.64 -13.60
CA GLY A 118 6.21 21.99 -13.66
C GLY A 118 5.42 22.92 -14.57
N ARG A 119 5.01 22.45 -15.76
CA ARG A 119 4.14 23.21 -16.68
C ARG A 119 2.74 23.44 -16.11
N ALA A 120 2.25 22.53 -15.26
CA ALA A 120 0.98 22.66 -14.56
C ALA A 120 1.06 23.52 -13.28
N GLY A 121 2.24 24.05 -12.92
CA GLY A 121 2.45 24.91 -11.75
C GLY A 121 2.84 24.18 -10.47
N TYR A 122 3.25 22.91 -10.58
CA TYR A 122 3.65 22.07 -9.45
C TYR A 122 5.12 21.64 -9.58
N SER A 123 5.88 21.65 -8.48
CA SER A 123 7.30 21.32 -8.50
C SER A 123 7.59 20.16 -7.56
N TYR A 124 7.73 18.97 -8.13
CA TYR A 124 8.01 17.73 -7.41
C TYR A 124 8.99 16.88 -8.21
N ALA A 125 9.95 16.23 -7.55
CA ALA A 125 10.92 15.39 -8.25
C ALA A 125 10.40 13.99 -8.55
N ASP A 126 9.41 13.52 -7.78
CA ASP A 126 8.75 12.25 -7.97
C ASP A 126 7.28 12.32 -7.49
N PRO A 127 6.45 11.35 -7.90
CA PRO A 127 5.02 11.41 -7.59
C PRO A 127 4.66 11.18 -6.11
N TRP A 128 5.57 10.67 -5.28
CA TRP A 128 5.33 10.57 -3.83
C TRP A 128 5.44 11.93 -3.15
N GLN A 129 6.33 12.80 -3.60
CA GLN A 129 6.40 14.16 -3.03
C GLN A 129 5.09 14.94 -3.25
N ALA A 130 4.39 14.70 -4.36
CA ALA A 130 3.08 15.30 -4.60
C ALA A 130 2.01 14.73 -3.65
N ASN A 131 2.03 13.41 -3.40
CA ASN A 131 1.16 12.77 -2.40
C ASN A 131 1.44 13.32 -0.99
N ASP A 132 2.72 13.39 -0.60
CA ASP A 132 3.14 13.74 0.77
C ASP A 132 2.89 15.22 1.10
N ASP A 133 2.99 16.12 0.12
CA ASP A 133 2.71 17.56 0.29
C ASP A 133 1.22 17.91 0.21
N ALA A 134 0.35 16.95 -0.15
CA ALA A 134 -1.07 17.22 -0.39
C ALA A 134 -1.79 17.75 0.86
N ASP A 135 -1.58 17.12 2.00
CA ASP A 135 -2.16 17.52 3.29
C ASP A 135 -1.74 18.93 3.69
N ASP A 136 -0.44 19.19 3.61
CA ASP A 136 0.17 20.47 3.93
C ASP A 136 -0.31 21.59 2.99
N ARG A 137 -0.44 21.31 1.69
CA ARG A 137 -1.02 22.27 0.73
C ARG A 137 -2.45 22.62 1.06
N ARG A 138 -3.28 21.62 1.37
CA ARG A 138 -4.67 21.85 1.78
C ARG A 138 -4.74 22.70 3.04
N ALA A 139 -3.90 22.42 4.04
CA ALA A 139 -3.86 23.19 5.28
C ALA A 139 -3.45 24.65 5.06
N ARG A 140 -2.52 24.92 4.14
CA ARG A 140 -2.08 26.28 3.78
C ARG A 140 -3.11 27.10 3.00
N ALA A 141 -4.19 26.48 2.50
CA ALA A 141 -5.18 27.18 1.69
C ALA A 141 -6.01 28.22 2.49
N GLY A 142 -6.02 28.16 3.82
CA GLY A 142 -6.74 29.08 4.72
C GLY A 142 -8.26 28.93 4.70
N ASP A 143 -8.80 28.21 3.71
CA ASP A 143 -10.20 27.83 3.57
C ASP A 143 -10.26 26.35 3.14
N ARG A 144 -11.10 25.56 3.84
CA ARG A 144 -11.20 24.11 3.61
C ARG A 144 -11.65 23.80 2.19
N GLN A 145 -12.69 24.49 1.71
CA GLN A 145 -13.28 24.19 0.41
C GLN A 145 -12.31 24.57 -0.73
N ARG A 146 -11.56 25.66 -0.56
CA ARG A 146 -10.46 26.03 -1.44
C ARG A 146 -9.37 24.97 -1.45
N GLY A 147 -8.91 24.52 -0.28
CA GLY A 147 -7.90 23.46 -0.17
C GLY A 147 -8.33 22.19 -0.89
N GLU A 148 -9.57 21.74 -0.68
CA GLU A 148 -10.13 20.56 -1.36
C GLU A 148 -10.14 20.70 -2.89
N ARG A 149 -10.50 21.88 -3.41
CA ARG A 149 -10.48 22.15 -4.87
C ARG A 149 -9.07 22.18 -5.43
N GLU A 150 -8.13 22.79 -4.72
CA GLU A 150 -6.72 22.87 -5.15
C GLU A 150 -6.04 21.50 -5.15
N ASP A 151 -6.39 20.65 -4.18
CA ASP A 151 -5.96 19.26 -4.10
C ASP A 151 -6.48 18.40 -5.25
N VAL A 152 -7.78 18.52 -5.57
CA VAL A 152 -8.36 17.85 -6.75
C VAL A 152 -7.67 18.32 -8.04
N ALA A 153 -7.42 19.63 -8.17
CA ALA A 153 -6.73 20.16 -9.34
C ALA A 153 -5.30 19.61 -9.48
N MET A 154 -4.56 19.51 -8.38
CA MET A 154 -3.20 18.96 -8.35
C MET A 154 -3.19 17.47 -8.70
N ALA A 155 -4.12 16.70 -8.13
CA ALA A 155 -4.23 15.26 -8.38
C ALA A 155 -4.65 14.97 -9.84
N LEU A 156 -5.52 15.80 -10.43
CA LEU A 156 -5.87 15.69 -11.85
C LEU A 156 -4.69 16.00 -12.77
N ALA A 157 -3.87 17.01 -12.42
CA ALA A 157 -2.63 17.29 -13.14
C ALA A 157 -1.65 16.11 -13.05
N ASP A 158 -1.49 15.54 -11.84
CA ASP A 158 -0.64 14.36 -11.62
C ASP A 158 -1.10 13.16 -12.46
N LEU A 159 -2.38 12.80 -12.42
CA LEU A 159 -2.92 11.74 -13.27
C LEU A 159 -2.63 11.97 -14.76
N GLY A 160 -2.83 13.19 -15.24
CA GLY A 160 -2.54 13.56 -16.64
C GLY A 160 -1.07 13.37 -16.98
N CYS A 161 -0.18 13.89 -16.14
CA CYS A 161 1.27 13.78 -16.34
C CYS A 161 1.76 12.33 -16.22
N ARG A 162 1.17 11.50 -15.35
CA ARG A 162 1.50 10.08 -15.24
C ARG A 162 1.11 9.33 -16.50
N ALA A 163 -0.06 9.62 -17.06
CA ALA A 163 -0.52 9.02 -18.31
C ALA A 163 0.36 9.44 -19.50
N GLU A 164 0.71 10.73 -19.61
CA GLU A 164 1.58 11.26 -20.68
C GLU A 164 2.96 10.59 -20.69
N HIS A 165 3.51 10.29 -19.51
CA HIS A 165 4.85 9.72 -19.37
C HIS A 165 4.86 8.22 -19.02
N GLY A 166 3.72 7.55 -19.09
CA GLY A 166 3.60 6.11 -18.84
C GLY A 166 4.09 5.66 -17.45
N VAL A 167 3.99 6.53 -16.45
CA VAL A 167 4.59 6.33 -15.13
C VAL A 167 4.02 5.11 -14.43
N THR A 168 2.69 5.02 -14.34
CA THR A 168 2.01 3.97 -13.57
C THR A 168 2.26 2.59 -14.16
N ASP A 169 2.12 2.45 -15.47
CA ASP A 169 2.30 1.17 -16.16
C ASP A 169 3.76 0.69 -16.10
N LEU A 170 4.71 1.60 -16.32
CA LEU A 170 6.13 1.28 -16.23
C LEU A 170 6.50 0.87 -14.80
N TRP A 171 6.06 1.60 -13.79
CA TRP A 171 6.34 1.28 -12.40
C TRP A 171 5.78 -0.10 -12.03
N TYR A 172 4.52 -0.38 -12.37
CA TYR A 172 3.92 -1.70 -12.16
C TYR A 172 4.70 -2.82 -12.85
N ALA A 173 5.10 -2.62 -14.11
CA ALA A 173 5.84 -3.62 -14.86
C ALA A 173 7.21 -3.91 -14.25
N LEU A 174 7.93 -2.87 -13.82
CA LEU A 174 9.25 -3.01 -13.19
C LEU A 174 9.17 -3.70 -11.84
N ASP A 175 8.24 -3.27 -10.98
CA ASP A 175 8.05 -3.89 -9.68
C ASP A 175 7.64 -5.36 -9.83
N SER A 176 6.75 -5.68 -10.76
CA SER A 176 6.37 -7.07 -11.06
C SER A 176 7.56 -7.90 -11.56
N ALA A 177 8.44 -7.32 -12.38
CA ALA A 177 9.64 -8.00 -12.86
C ALA A 177 10.63 -8.26 -11.71
N TYR A 178 10.87 -7.28 -10.84
CA TYR A 178 11.75 -7.47 -9.67
C TYR A 178 11.16 -8.47 -8.66
N GLN A 179 9.85 -8.43 -8.41
CA GLN A 179 9.16 -9.43 -7.59
C GLN A 179 9.32 -10.83 -8.18
N SER A 180 9.12 -11.00 -9.49
CA SER A 180 9.25 -12.30 -10.15
C SER A 180 10.66 -12.86 -10.02
N ARG A 181 11.69 -12.01 -10.23
CA ARG A 181 13.08 -12.40 -10.04
C ARG A 181 13.36 -12.83 -8.59
N LEU A 182 12.94 -12.05 -7.60
CA LEU A 182 13.14 -12.39 -6.18
C LEU A 182 12.38 -13.66 -5.79
N VAL A 183 11.21 -13.91 -6.38
CA VAL A 183 10.46 -15.15 -6.18
C VAL A 183 11.23 -16.35 -6.73
N GLU A 184 11.86 -16.21 -7.89
CA GLU A 184 12.69 -17.26 -8.46
C GLU A 184 13.95 -17.53 -7.62
N GLU A 185 14.65 -16.48 -7.20
CA GLU A 185 15.85 -16.54 -6.35
C GLU A 185 15.57 -17.15 -4.97
N HIS A 186 14.39 -16.88 -4.40
CA HIS A 186 13.98 -17.35 -3.06
C HIS A 186 12.93 -18.46 -3.10
N ARG A 187 12.76 -19.16 -4.23
CA ARG A 187 11.68 -20.13 -4.44
C ARG A 187 11.56 -21.16 -3.32
N GLY A 188 12.68 -21.77 -2.93
CA GLY A 188 12.69 -22.80 -1.89
C GLY A 188 12.23 -22.29 -0.53
N ASP A 189 12.60 -21.06 -0.18
CA ASP A 189 12.19 -20.44 1.09
C ASP A 189 10.72 -20.03 1.07
N LEU A 190 10.28 -19.46 -0.06
CA LEU A 190 8.88 -19.08 -0.27
C LEU A 190 7.94 -20.29 -0.33
N ASP A 191 8.37 -21.41 -0.90
CA ASP A 191 7.60 -22.66 -0.91
C ASP A 191 7.47 -23.24 0.51
N ARG A 192 8.51 -23.15 1.35
CA ARG A 192 8.41 -23.51 2.78
C ARG A 192 7.44 -22.60 3.52
N THR A 193 7.51 -21.28 3.28
CA THR A 193 6.54 -20.32 3.83
C THR A 193 5.11 -20.65 3.39
N ARG A 194 4.90 -20.95 2.11
CA ARG A 194 3.58 -21.33 1.56
C ARG A 194 3.05 -22.61 2.22
N GLY A 195 3.88 -23.64 2.34
CA GLY A 195 3.53 -24.89 3.00
C GLY A 195 3.15 -24.68 4.47
N HIS A 196 3.90 -23.86 5.20
CA HIS A 196 3.58 -23.52 6.58
C HIS A 196 2.23 -22.81 6.70
N LEU A 197 1.95 -21.80 5.86
CA LEU A 197 0.67 -21.10 5.87
C LEU A 197 -0.52 -22.00 5.51
N ALA A 198 -0.33 -22.95 4.60
CA ALA A 198 -1.37 -23.93 4.25
C ALA A 198 -1.71 -24.82 5.46
N GLU A 199 -0.70 -25.26 6.20
CA GLU A 199 -0.89 -26.06 7.41
C GLU A 199 -1.56 -25.25 8.54
N VAL A 200 -1.15 -23.99 8.74
CA VAL A 200 -1.84 -23.08 9.69
C VAL A 200 -3.32 -22.95 9.35
N ARG A 201 -3.65 -22.72 8.07
CA ARG A 201 -5.04 -22.59 7.60
C ARG A 201 -5.84 -23.87 7.85
N LYS A 202 -5.24 -25.04 7.60
CA LYS A 202 -5.87 -26.34 7.85
C LYS A 202 -6.21 -26.50 9.33
N ARG A 203 -5.27 -26.23 10.24
CA ARG A 203 -5.48 -26.31 11.69
C ARG A 203 -6.55 -25.32 12.17
N THR A 204 -6.57 -24.10 11.62
CA THR A 204 -7.64 -23.13 11.91
C THR A 204 -9.02 -23.73 11.58
N ALA A 205 -9.18 -24.33 10.41
CA ALA A 205 -10.45 -24.92 10.01
C ALA A 205 -10.86 -26.10 10.91
N GLU A 206 -9.91 -26.95 11.30
CA GLU A 206 -10.16 -28.07 12.23
C GLU A 206 -10.60 -27.58 13.62
N ILE A 207 -9.92 -26.57 14.17
CA ILE A 207 -10.30 -25.97 15.46
C ILE A 207 -11.71 -25.38 15.40
N LEU A 208 -12.02 -24.61 14.35
CA LEU A 208 -13.34 -23.99 14.19
C LEU A 208 -14.46 -25.02 13.97
N ALA A 209 -14.16 -26.16 13.34
CA ALA A 209 -15.14 -27.23 13.11
C ALA A 209 -15.37 -28.13 14.33
N GLY A 210 -14.43 -28.17 15.27
CA GLY A 210 -14.54 -28.88 16.55
C GLY A 210 -15.05 -28.03 17.70
N SER A 211 -15.44 -26.77 17.44
CA SER A 211 -15.97 -25.80 18.40
C SER A 211 -17.50 -25.74 18.38
#